data_AF-A0A2P6SGS4-F1
#
_entry.id   AF-A0A2P6SGS4-F1
#
_cell.length_a   1.000
_cell.length_b   1.000
_cell.length_c   1.000
_cell.angle_alpha   90.00
_cell.angle_beta   90.00
_cell.angle_gamma   90.00
#
_symmetry.space_group_name_H-M   'P 1'
#
loop_
_entity.id
_entity.type
_entity.pdbx_description
1 polymer ?
#
loop_
_entity_poly.entity_id
_entity_poly.type
_entity_poly.pdbx_seq_one_letter_code
_entity_poly.pdbx_strand_id
1 'polypeptide(L)'
;MGYGHLYVEVLLFAVIVFLFSQKSYKPPKKPLTEKEIDDLCEEWVPEPLIPPITEDMQYEPPVLERTSTPLLTSPPSEGSLTDILVRKPSSSSAPSIVDPKVLLELFSMYREWQEENVKKLSQKQEEIENKIEIADALSVKLKQRFNYSVTAMKTFSQHLCGVHALQVEIGELKGRLTEVISNCDAVCKRISAEGPESLRSSVKPLVICTAHQEHQS
;
A
#
# COMPACT_ATOMS: atom_id res chain seq x y z
N MET A 1 -35.61 -6.08 41.85
CA MET A 1 -35.71 -6.05 40.38
C MET A 1 -34.31 -5.81 39.81
N GLY A 2 -33.61 -6.81 39.27
CA GLY A 2 -32.25 -6.59 38.72
C GLY A 2 -31.86 -7.53 37.58
N TYR A 3 -32.29 -8.80 37.65
CA TYR A 3 -31.92 -9.80 36.62
C TYR A 3 -32.73 -9.69 35.32
N GLY A 4 -33.97 -9.20 35.38
CA GLY A 4 -34.82 -9.08 34.20
C GLY A 4 -34.34 -8.01 33.21
N HIS A 5 -33.79 -6.90 33.70
CA HIS A 5 -33.28 -5.82 32.84
C HIS A 5 -32.04 -6.26 32.07
N LEU A 6 -31.08 -6.89 32.75
CA LEU A 6 -29.87 -7.44 32.12
C LEU A 6 -30.21 -8.48 31.04
N TYR A 7 -31.20 -9.34 31.28
CA TYR A 7 -31.60 -10.34 30.28
C TYR A 7 -32.20 -9.70 29.02
N VAL A 8 -33.08 -8.72 29.18
CA VAL A 8 -33.70 -8.00 28.05
C VAL A 8 -32.66 -7.19 27.28
N GLU A 9 -31.71 -6.57 27.97
CA GLU A 9 -30.63 -5.79 27.37
C GLU A 9 -29.67 -6.67 26.55
N VAL A 10 -29.27 -7.82 27.10
CA VAL A 10 -28.42 -8.80 26.37
C VAL A 10 -29.18 -9.40 25.18
N LEU A 11 -30.47 -9.71 25.35
CA LEU A 11 -31.31 -10.22 24.25
C LEU A 11 -31.44 -9.17 23.13
N LEU A 12 -31.66 -7.90 23.49
CA LEU A 12 -31.75 -6.80 22.54
C LEU A 12 -30.43 -6.61 21.79
N PHE A 13 -29.29 -6.64 22.50
CA PHE A 13 -27.98 -6.52 21.88
C PHE A 13 -27.68 -7.69 20.92
N ALA A 14 -28.04 -8.92 21.33
CA ALA A 14 -27.90 -10.10 20.49
C ALA A 14 -28.76 -10.01 19.22
N VAL A 15 -30.00 -9.51 19.32
CA VAL A 15 -30.87 -9.29 18.15
C VAL A 15 -30.30 -8.19 17.25
N ILE A 16 -29.76 -7.10 17.79
CA ILE A 16 -29.14 -6.03 16.98
C ILE A 16 -27.93 -6.58 16.23
N VAL A 17 -27.01 -7.30 16.90
CA VAL A 17 -25.85 -7.93 16.26
C VAL A 17 -26.29 -8.96 15.19
N PHE A 18 -27.34 -9.73 15.48
CA PHE A 18 -27.91 -10.69 14.53
C PHE A 18 -28.52 -10.00 13.30
N LEU A 19 -29.24 -8.89 13.49
CA LEU A 19 -29.81 -8.08 12.39
C LEU A 19 -28.71 -7.41 11.55
N PHE A 20 -27.64 -6.91 12.17
CA PHE A 20 -26.47 -6.39 11.44
C PHE A 20 -25.75 -7.49 10.66
N SER A 21 -25.68 -8.70 11.22
CA SER A 21 -25.11 -9.87 10.54
C SER A 21 -25.98 -10.32 9.35
N GLN A 22 -27.31 -10.21 9.46
CA GLN A 22 -28.23 -10.49 8.35
C GLN A 22 -28.17 -9.44 7.22
N LYS A 23 -27.77 -8.20 7.51
CA LYS A 23 -27.58 -7.15 6.49
C LYS A 23 -26.29 -7.34 5.68
N SER A 24 -25.39 -8.23 6.11
CA SER A 24 -24.25 -8.69 5.30
C SER A 24 -24.69 -9.83 4.39
N TYR A 25 -25.60 -9.51 3.45
CA TYR A 25 -25.81 -10.37 2.30
C TYR A 25 -24.49 -10.44 1.53
N LYS A 26 -23.89 -11.62 1.42
CA LYS A 26 -22.73 -11.85 0.56
C LYS A 26 -23.26 -12.08 -0.86
N PRO A 27 -23.11 -11.13 -1.81
CA PRO A 27 -23.52 -11.39 -3.17
C PRO A 27 -22.64 -12.49 -3.77
N PRO A 28 -23.20 -13.43 -4.56
CA PRO A 28 -22.41 -14.43 -5.26
C PRO A 28 -21.50 -13.74 -6.28
N LYS A 29 -20.19 -13.87 -6.08
CA LYS A 29 -19.13 -13.30 -6.92
C LYS A 29 -19.35 -13.69 -8.38
N LYS A 30 -19.66 -12.69 -9.22
CA LYS A 30 -19.76 -12.84 -10.66
C LYS A 30 -18.45 -12.28 -11.23
N PRO A 31 -17.57 -13.10 -11.82
CA PRO A 31 -16.26 -12.64 -12.27
C PRO A 31 -16.45 -11.64 -13.42
N LEU A 32 -16.09 -10.38 -13.18
CA LEU A 32 -16.00 -9.36 -14.23
C LEU A 32 -14.72 -9.61 -15.05
N THR A 33 -14.85 -9.44 -16.36
CA THR A 33 -13.96 -10.03 -17.35
C THR A 33 -12.62 -9.28 -17.39
N GLU A 34 -11.52 -10.02 -17.46
CA GLU A 34 -10.12 -9.53 -17.47
C GLU A 34 -9.83 -8.38 -18.44
N LYS A 35 -10.69 -8.17 -19.44
CA LYS A 35 -10.57 -7.14 -20.48
C LYS A 35 -10.94 -5.73 -20.01
N GLU A 36 -11.88 -5.57 -19.08
CA GLU A 36 -12.20 -4.25 -18.51
C GLU A 36 -11.10 -3.76 -17.55
N ILE A 37 -10.30 -4.69 -17.00
CA ILE A 37 -9.20 -4.37 -16.07
C ILE A 37 -8.00 -3.80 -16.83
N ASP A 38 -7.68 -4.34 -18.01
CA ASP A 38 -6.56 -3.84 -18.82
C ASP A 38 -6.87 -2.45 -19.42
N ASP A 39 -8.10 -2.20 -19.88
CA ASP A 39 -8.53 -0.88 -20.38
C ASP A 39 -8.43 0.20 -19.28
N LEU A 40 -8.83 -0.11 -18.05
CA LEU A 40 -8.72 0.82 -16.90
C LEU A 40 -7.28 1.01 -16.40
N CYS A 41 -6.35 0.13 -16.80
CA CYS A 41 -4.94 0.21 -16.43
C CYS A 41 -4.12 1.07 -17.40
N GLU A 42 -4.56 1.20 -18.66
CA GLU A 42 -3.95 2.10 -19.66
C GLU A 42 -4.34 3.58 -19.45
N GLU A 43 -5.52 3.85 -18.89
CA GLU A 43 -6.01 5.23 -18.66
C GLU A 43 -5.40 5.92 -17.43
N TRP A 44 -4.68 5.18 -16.57
CA TRP A 44 -4.17 5.71 -15.31
C TRP A 44 -2.74 6.28 -15.45
N VAL A 45 -2.61 7.61 -15.43
CA VAL A 45 -1.33 8.33 -15.27
C VAL A 45 -1.28 9.00 -13.89
N PRO A 46 -0.30 8.70 -13.03
CA PRO A 46 -0.22 9.29 -11.70
C PRO A 46 0.14 10.78 -11.77
N GLU A 47 -0.69 11.62 -11.17
CA GLU A 47 -0.45 13.05 -11.00
C GLU A 47 0.66 13.28 -9.95
N PRO A 48 1.65 14.17 -10.19
CA PRO A 48 2.79 14.36 -9.29
C PRO A 48 2.37 14.80 -7.88
N LEU A 49 2.79 14.04 -6.88
CA LEU A 49 2.41 14.13 -5.46
C LEU A 49 2.93 15.38 -4.70
N ILE A 50 3.37 16.44 -5.37
CA ILE A 50 3.84 17.66 -4.69
C ILE A 50 3.68 18.89 -5.60
N PRO A 51 2.79 19.85 -5.29
CA PRO A 51 2.95 21.21 -5.80
C PRO A 51 4.19 21.86 -5.15
N PRO A 52 4.98 22.68 -5.88
CA PRO A 52 6.12 23.39 -5.32
C PRO A 52 5.65 24.35 -4.21
N ILE A 53 6.24 24.19 -3.02
CA ILE A 53 6.03 24.99 -1.82
C ILE A 53 6.29 26.48 -2.10
N THR A 54 5.25 27.31 -2.03
CA THR A 54 5.33 28.78 -2.05
C THR A 54 5.45 29.34 -0.62
N GLU A 55 6.06 30.52 -0.50
CA GLU A 55 6.41 31.24 0.74
C GLU A 55 5.23 31.65 1.65
N ASP A 56 3.99 31.24 1.36
CA ASP A 56 2.78 31.63 2.09
C ASP A 56 2.43 30.73 3.28
N MET A 57 3.19 29.66 3.53
CA MET A 57 3.00 28.75 4.68
C MET A 57 3.67 29.23 6.01
N GLN A 58 3.91 30.52 6.19
CA GLN A 58 4.28 31.09 7.51
C GLN A 58 3.04 31.11 8.41
N TYR A 59 2.98 30.14 9.32
CA TYR A 59 1.89 29.92 10.28
C TYR A 59 1.96 30.93 11.44
N GLU A 60 1.00 31.87 11.50
CA GLU A 60 0.68 32.62 12.73
C GLU A 60 -0.53 31.94 13.43
N PRO A 61 -0.42 31.57 14.71
CA PRO A 61 -1.45 30.80 15.40
C PRO A 61 -2.71 31.63 15.69
N PRO A 62 -3.93 31.11 15.44
CA PRO A 62 -5.17 31.87 15.62
C PRO A 62 -5.59 31.96 17.10
N VAL A 63 -5.94 33.17 17.53
CA VAL A 63 -6.54 33.48 18.84
C VAL A 63 -7.99 33.00 18.88
N LEU A 64 -8.30 32.10 19.83
CA LEU A 64 -9.64 31.60 20.12
C LEU A 64 -10.47 32.66 20.87
N GLU A 65 -11.32 33.41 20.16
CA GLU A 65 -12.44 34.11 20.80
C GLU A 65 -13.62 33.15 21.01
N ARG A 66 -13.90 32.86 22.27
CA ARG A 66 -15.07 32.10 22.73
C ARG A 66 -16.28 33.02 22.78
N THR A 67 -17.23 32.87 21.86
CA THR A 67 -18.60 33.39 22.03
C THR A 67 -19.61 32.49 21.33
N SER A 68 -20.17 31.54 22.09
CA SER A 68 -21.57 31.10 21.94
C SER A 68 -21.89 30.14 23.08
N THR A 69 -22.44 30.70 24.15
CA THR A 69 -23.13 30.01 25.23
C THR A 69 -24.47 29.47 24.71
N PRO A 70 -24.74 28.15 24.74
CA PRO A 70 -26.11 27.67 24.80
C PRO A 70 -26.61 27.74 26.25
N LEU A 71 -27.65 28.55 26.44
CA LEU A 71 -28.48 28.62 27.63
C LEU A 71 -29.10 27.25 27.94
N LEU A 72 -28.56 26.51 28.90
CA LEU A 72 -29.32 25.58 29.76
C LEU A 72 -28.56 25.39 31.09
N THR A 73 -28.56 26.43 31.92
CA THR A 73 -28.21 26.31 33.34
C THR A 73 -29.47 26.09 34.15
N SER A 74 -29.72 24.85 34.57
CA SER A 74 -30.47 24.56 35.79
C SER A 74 -29.90 23.30 36.46
N PRO A 75 -29.88 23.22 37.80
CA PRO A 75 -29.14 22.21 38.55
C PRO A 75 -29.80 20.82 38.48
N PRO A 76 -29.05 19.74 38.78
CA PRO A 76 -29.52 18.37 38.63
C PRO A 76 -30.51 18.04 39.75
N SER A 77 -31.79 17.92 39.41
CA SER A 77 -32.77 17.25 40.25
C SER A 77 -32.94 15.83 39.74
N GLU A 78 -32.62 14.86 40.57
CA GLU A 78 -32.78 13.43 40.32
C GLU A 78 -34.26 13.10 40.07
N GLY A 79 -34.67 13.16 38.80
CA GLY A 79 -35.94 12.65 38.32
C GLY A 79 -35.66 11.48 37.39
N SER A 80 -35.82 10.27 37.92
CA SER A 80 -35.65 9.02 37.19
C SER A 80 -36.40 9.04 35.85
N LEU A 81 -35.68 8.73 34.76
CA LEU A 81 -36.22 8.64 33.39
C LEU A 81 -37.37 7.62 33.27
N THR A 82 -37.52 6.73 34.26
CA THR A 82 -38.64 5.79 34.38
C THR A 82 -39.94 6.43 34.86
N ASP A 83 -39.92 7.56 35.58
CA ASP A 83 -41.13 8.26 36.05
C ASP A 83 -41.82 9.06 34.94
N ILE A 84 -41.06 9.47 33.93
CA ILE A 84 -41.59 10.19 32.75
C ILE A 84 -42.34 9.22 31.82
N LEU A 85 -41.92 7.96 31.74
CA LEU A 85 -42.59 6.92 30.94
C LEU A 85 -43.89 6.39 31.60
N VAL A 86 -44.01 6.48 32.93
CA VAL A 86 -45.18 5.97 33.68
C VAL A 86 -46.25 7.05 33.91
N ARG A 87 -45.92 8.33 33.72
CA ARG A 87 -46.90 9.41 33.79
C ARG A 87 -47.78 9.42 32.54
N LYS A 88 -48.80 8.54 32.55
CA LYS A 88 -50.00 8.63 31.72
C LYS A 88 -50.49 10.09 31.72
N PRO A 89 -50.63 10.76 30.57
CA PRO A 89 -51.15 12.11 30.56
C PRO A 89 -52.57 12.08 31.09
N SER A 90 -52.77 12.65 32.28
CA SER A 90 -54.10 12.86 32.84
C SER A 90 -54.89 13.73 31.88
N SER A 91 -56.03 13.16 31.49
CA SER A 91 -57.07 13.69 30.64
C SER A 91 -57.23 15.22 30.74
N SER A 92 -56.76 15.92 29.72
CA SER A 92 -57.32 17.20 29.30
C SER A 92 -58.00 16.98 27.96
N SER A 93 -59.29 17.30 27.93
CA SER A 93 -60.25 17.00 26.90
C SER A 93 -60.04 17.85 25.64
N ALA A 94 -59.39 17.27 24.64
CA ALA A 94 -59.77 17.37 23.24
C ALA A 94 -59.07 16.21 22.51
N PRO A 95 -59.80 15.29 21.85
CA PRO A 95 -59.16 14.30 21.02
C PRO A 95 -58.66 15.02 19.77
N SER A 96 -57.43 15.53 19.80
CA SER A 96 -56.69 15.77 18.55
C SER A 96 -56.30 14.39 17.99
N ILE A 97 -57.32 13.65 17.56
CA ILE A 97 -57.18 12.49 16.70
C ILE A 97 -56.51 13.06 15.45
N VAL A 98 -55.20 12.84 15.35
CA VAL A 98 -54.46 13.10 14.12
C VAL A 98 -55.22 12.33 13.04
N ASP A 99 -55.65 13.03 12.00
CA ASP A 99 -56.44 12.43 10.92
C ASP A 99 -55.73 11.14 10.45
N PRO A 100 -56.37 9.96 10.53
CA PRO A 100 -55.76 8.68 10.16
C PRO A 100 -55.12 8.70 8.78
N LYS A 101 -55.62 9.56 7.88
CA LYS A 101 -55.08 9.76 6.53
C LYS A 101 -53.70 10.43 6.54
N VAL A 102 -53.51 11.47 7.36
CA VAL A 102 -52.23 12.17 7.53
C VAL A 102 -51.19 11.24 8.16
N LEU A 103 -51.61 10.40 9.10
CA LEU A 103 -50.74 9.40 9.71
C LEU A 103 -50.29 8.35 8.68
N LEU A 104 -51.19 7.88 7.82
CA LEU A 104 -50.87 6.95 6.75
C LEU A 104 -49.91 7.57 5.72
N GLU A 105 -50.12 8.83 5.36
CA GLU A 105 -49.26 9.59 4.45
C GLU A 105 -47.86 9.81 5.03
N LEU A 106 -47.75 10.09 6.33
CA LEU A 106 -46.47 10.16 7.02
C LEU A 106 -45.74 8.81 7.00
N PHE A 107 -46.45 7.72 7.25
CA PHE A 107 -45.86 6.38 7.18
C PHE A 107 -45.45 5.98 5.75
N SER A 108 -46.19 6.40 4.72
CA SER A 108 -45.78 6.17 3.34
C SER A 108 -44.54 6.98 2.98
N MET A 109 -44.51 8.27 3.35
CA MET A 109 -43.35 9.14 3.16
C MET A 109 -42.10 8.60 3.85
N TYR A 110 -42.25 8.13 5.09
CA TYR A 110 -41.16 7.50 5.86
C TYR A 110 -40.70 6.19 5.22
N ARG A 111 -41.63 5.35 4.74
CA ARG A 111 -41.30 4.09 4.08
C ARG A 111 -40.56 4.30 2.76
N GLU A 112 -41.00 5.27 1.96
CA GLU A 112 -40.33 5.64 0.72
C GLU A 112 -38.92 6.17 1.00
N TRP A 113 -38.78 7.06 1.99
CA TRP A 113 -37.48 7.51 2.46
C TRP A 113 -36.61 6.33 2.93
N GLN A 114 -37.15 5.39 3.71
CA GLN A 114 -36.42 4.19 4.14
C GLN A 114 -35.92 3.37 2.94
N GLU A 115 -36.78 3.12 1.95
CA GLU A 115 -36.41 2.38 0.75
C GLU A 115 -35.33 3.10 -0.06
N GLU A 116 -35.44 4.43 -0.22
CA GLU A 116 -34.45 5.23 -0.92
C GLU A 116 -33.08 5.21 -0.21
N ASN A 117 -33.08 5.32 1.12
CA ASN A 117 -31.83 5.28 1.90
C ASN A 117 -31.19 3.88 1.86
N VAL A 118 -32.00 2.82 1.91
CA VAL A 118 -31.50 1.45 1.76
C VAL A 118 -30.87 1.25 0.39
N LYS A 119 -31.49 1.75 -0.69
CA LYS A 119 -30.94 1.69 -2.05
C LYS A 119 -29.63 2.48 -2.20
N LYS A 120 -29.57 3.71 -1.68
CA LYS A 120 -28.35 4.54 -1.67
C LYS A 120 -27.21 3.84 -0.93
N LEU A 121 -27.52 3.27 0.24
CA LEU A 121 -26.53 2.54 1.03
C LEU A 121 -26.05 1.26 0.32
N SER A 122 -26.96 0.50 -0.29
CA SER A 122 -26.55 -0.72 -1.02
C SER A 122 -25.68 -0.38 -2.23
N GLN A 123 -26.00 0.67 -2.97
CA GLN A 123 -25.19 1.13 -4.10
C GLN A 123 -23.78 1.57 -3.65
N LYS A 124 -23.70 2.32 -2.54
CA LYS A 124 -22.41 2.72 -1.95
C LYS A 124 -21.60 1.52 -1.47
N GLN A 125 -22.27 0.52 -0.90
CA GLN A 125 -21.61 -0.71 -0.47
C GLN A 125 -21.02 -1.48 -1.65
N GLU A 126 -21.76 -1.61 -2.75
CA GLU A 126 -21.31 -2.26 -3.98
C GLU A 126 -20.11 -1.52 -4.60
N GLU A 127 -20.14 -0.20 -4.65
CA GLU A 127 -19.00 0.63 -5.12
C GLU A 127 -17.74 0.39 -4.28
N ILE A 128 -17.89 0.34 -2.95
CA ILE A 128 -16.78 0.06 -2.02
C ILE A 128 -16.24 -1.35 -2.23
N GLU A 129 -17.12 -2.35 -2.38
CA GLU A 129 -16.73 -3.74 -2.61
C GLU A 129 -15.92 -3.89 -3.91
N ASN A 130 -16.38 -3.29 -5.01
CA ASN A 130 -15.65 -3.29 -6.28
C ASN A 130 -14.25 -2.65 -6.15
N LYS A 131 -14.15 -1.51 -5.46
CA LYS A 131 -12.85 -0.86 -5.21
C LYS A 131 -11.93 -1.70 -4.35
N ILE A 132 -12.45 -2.45 -3.38
CA ILE A 132 -11.67 -3.37 -2.55
C ILE A 132 -11.15 -4.52 -3.41
N GLU A 133 -11.98 -5.09 -4.29
CA GLU A 133 -11.57 -6.17 -5.19
C GLU A 133 -10.44 -5.75 -6.13
N ILE A 134 -10.56 -4.56 -6.74
CA ILE A 134 -9.50 -3.99 -7.60
C ILE A 134 -8.23 -3.75 -6.77
N ALA A 135 -8.34 -3.17 -5.57
CA ALA A 135 -7.19 -2.92 -4.72
C ALA A 135 -6.47 -4.22 -4.30
N ASP A 136 -7.22 -5.29 -4.02
CA ASP A 136 -6.66 -6.60 -3.69
C ASP A 136 -5.93 -7.20 -4.91
N ALA A 137 -6.54 -7.15 -6.10
CA ALA A 137 -5.91 -7.59 -7.34
C ALA A 137 -4.61 -6.84 -7.65
N LEU A 138 -4.61 -5.52 -7.50
CA LEU A 138 -3.41 -4.68 -7.68
C LEU A 138 -2.32 -5.00 -6.66
N SER A 139 -2.68 -5.21 -5.39
CA SER A 139 -1.74 -5.60 -4.33
C SER A 139 -1.05 -6.94 -4.64
N VAL A 140 -1.81 -7.93 -5.11
CA VAL A 140 -1.28 -9.23 -5.52
C VAL A 140 -0.34 -9.09 -6.71
N LYS A 141 -0.73 -8.35 -7.77
CA LYS A 141 0.14 -8.11 -8.94
C LYS A 141 1.44 -7.38 -8.55
N LEU A 142 1.35 -6.37 -7.69
CA LEU A 142 2.51 -5.62 -7.21
C LEU A 142 3.48 -6.53 -6.45
N LYS A 143 2.96 -7.34 -5.51
CA LYS A 143 3.75 -8.32 -4.76
C LYS A 143 4.43 -9.32 -5.70
N GLN A 144 3.72 -9.79 -6.72
CA GLN A 144 4.27 -10.73 -7.70
C GLN A 144 5.43 -10.10 -8.49
N ARG A 145 5.25 -8.88 -9.01
CA ARG A 145 6.31 -8.16 -9.75
C ARG A 145 7.53 -7.88 -8.88
N PHE A 146 7.31 -7.51 -7.63
CA PHE A 146 8.41 -7.28 -6.69
C PHE A 146 9.22 -8.56 -6.46
N ASN A 147 8.57 -9.69 -6.19
CA ASN A 147 9.27 -10.97 -5.98
C ASN A 147 10.04 -11.44 -7.23
N TYR A 148 9.46 -11.25 -8.41
CA TYR A 148 10.15 -11.50 -9.67
C TYR A 148 11.41 -10.63 -9.82
N SER A 149 11.27 -9.33 -9.57
CA SER A 149 12.39 -8.38 -9.62
C SER A 149 13.51 -8.75 -8.64
N VAL A 150 13.16 -9.10 -7.39
CA VAL A 150 14.13 -9.57 -6.38
C VAL A 150 14.84 -10.83 -6.84
N THR A 151 14.12 -11.76 -7.46
CA THR A 151 14.72 -13.00 -7.98
C THR A 151 15.69 -12.70 -9.13
N ALA A 152 15.30 -11.86 -10.08
CA ALA A 152 16.17 -11.43 -11.18
C ALA A 152 17.41 -10.66 -10.68
N MET A 153 17.25 -9.80 -9.68
CA MET A 153 18.37 -9.08 -9.07
C MET A 153 19.32 -10.05 -8.37
N LYS A 154 18.80 -11.08 -7.71
CA LYS A 154 19.60 -12.12 -7.07
C LYS A 154 20.42 -12.92 -8.08
N THR A 155 19.82 -13.29 -9.22
CA THR A 155 20.57 -13.99 -10.28
C THR A 155 21.64 -13.08 -10.88
N PHE A 156 21.33 -11.82 -11.19
CA PHE A 156 22.34 -10.87 -11.67
C PHE A 156 23.47 -10.66 -10.67
N SER A 157 23.17 -10.55 -9.38
CA SER A 157 24.18 -10.47 -8.32
C SER A 157 25.09 -11.72 -8.29
N GLN A 158 24.51 -12.91 -8.42
CA GLN A 158 25.27 -14.16 -8.54
C GLN A 158 26.18 -14.16 -9.78
N HIS A 159 25.68 -13.70 -10.93
CA HIS A 159 26.47 -13.57 -12.14
C HIS A 159 27.63 -12.58 -11.97
N LEU A 160 27.40 -11.40 -11.38
CA LEU A 160 28.44 -10.42 -11.12
C LEU A 160 29.50 -10.94 -10.13
N CYS A 161 29.11 -11.72 -9.13
CA CYS A 161 30.04 -12.39 -8.22
C CYS A 161 30.97 -13.36 -8.98
N GLY A 162 30.43 -14.14 -9.92
CA GLY A 162 31.21 -15.02 -10.78
C GLY A 162 32.19 -14.26 -11.68
N VAL A 163 31.75 -13.13 -12.25
CA VAL A 163 32.62 -12.25 -13.05
C VAL A 163 33.75 -11.67 -12.22
N HIS A 164 33.47 -11.23 -10.98
CA HIS A 164 34.51 -10.73 -10.08
C HIS A 164 35.54 -11.81 -9.72
N ALA A 165 35.10 -13.05 -9.46
CA ALA A 165 36.01 -14.16 -9.22
C ALA A 165 36.92 -14.44 -10.43
N LEU A 166 36.35 -14.51 -11.64
CA LEU A 166 37.11 -14.67 -12.88
C LEU A 166 38.09 -13.52 -13.14
N GLN A 167 37.70 -12.28 -12.81
CA GLN A 167 38.58 -11.11 -12.94
C GLN A 167 39.84 -11.24 -12.07
N VAL A 168 39.71 -11.78 -10.86
CA VAL A 168 40.84 -12.04 -9.96
C VAL A 168 41.75 -13.12 -10.54
N GLU A 169 41.19 -14.22 -11.04
CA GLU A 169 41.97 -15.31 -11.67
C GLU A 169 42.75 -14.83 -12.90
N ILE A 170 42.14 -14.00 -13.75
CA ILE A 170 42.81 -13.37 -14.90
C ILE A 170 43.96 -12.48 -14.43
N GLY A 171 43.77 -11.74 -13.34
CA GLY A 171 44.81 -10.90 -12.73
C GLY A 171 46.00 -11.71 -12.22
N GLU A 172 45.75 -12.80 -11.50
CA GLU A 172 46.79 -13.70 -11.01
C GLU A 172 47.56 -14.35 -12.16
N LEU A 173 46.84 -14.87 -13.17
CA LEU A 173 47.44 -15.51 -14.33
C LEU A 173 48.32 -14.54 -15.12
N LYS A 174 47.88 -13.28 -15.26
CA LYS A 174 48.68 -12.20 -15.87
C LYS A 174 49.94 -11.91 -15.05
N GLY A 175 49.86 -11.93 -13.72
CA GLY A 175 51.02 -11.79 -12.84
C GLY A 175 52.04 -12.90 -13.08
N ARG A 176 51.60 -14.16 -13.03
CA ARG A 176 52.46 -15.34 -13.29
C ARG A 176 53.08 -15.32 -14.68
N LEU A 177 52.32 -14.94 -15.70
CA LEU A 177 52.83 -14.80 -17.06
C LEU A 177 53.94 -13.74 -17.13
N THR A 178 53.72 -12.59 -16.48
CA THR A 178 54.71 -11.50 -16.44
C THR A 178 55.99 -11.94 -15.74
N GLU A 179 55.86 -12.67 -14.64
CA GLU A 179 57.00 -13.27 -13.91
C GLU A 179 57.77 -14.26 -14.80
N VAL A 180 57.09 -15.17 -15.48
CA VAL A 180 57.72 -16.13 -16.39
C VAL A 180 58.45 -15.41 -17.53
N ILE A 181 57.85 -14.38 -18.13
CA ILE A 181 58.52 -13.61 -19.18
C ILE A 181 59.75 -12.87 -18.63
N SER A 182 59.65 -12.28 -17.44
CA SER A 182 60.79 -11.63 -16.79
C SER A 182 61.93 -12.61 -16.49
N ASN A 183 61.59 -13.80 -16.00
CA ASN A 183 62.57 -14.86 -15.75
C ASN A 183 63.23 -15.33 -17.06
N CYS A 184 62.45 -15.51 -18.13
CA CYS A 184 62.98 -15.81 -19.46
C CYS A 184 63.91 -14.69 -19.97
N ASP A 185 63.54 -13.41 -19.82
CA ASP A 185 64.38 -12.27 -20.20
C ASP A 185 65.70 -12.24 -19.41
N ALA A 186 65.65 -12.52 -18.10
CA ALA A 186 66.84 -12.62 -17.25
C ALA A 186 67.75 -13.79 -17.68
N VAL A 187 67.18 -14.94 -18.06
CA VAL A 187 67.93 -16.06 -18.65
C VAL A 187 68.53 -15.66 -20.00
N CYS A 188 67.78 -15.01 -20.89
CA CYS A 188 68.28 -14.51 -22.16
C CYS A 188 69.47 -13.57 -21.96
N LYS A 189 69.38 -12.61 -21.03
CA LYS A 189 70.47 -11.69 -20.69
C LYS A 189 71.72 -12.40 -20.17
N ARG A 190 71.55 -13.40 -19.29
CA ARG A 190 72.67 -14.21 -18.77
C ARG A 190 73.36 -15.00 -19.88
N ILE A 191 72.59 -15.61 -20.79
CA ILE A 191 73.16 -16.35 -21.93
C ILE A 191 73.92 -15.40 -22.86
N SER A 192 73.43 -14.17 -23.09
CA SER A 192 74.16 -13.18 -23.89
C SER A 192 75.49 -12.74 -23.25
N ALA A 193 75.54 -12.65 -21.92
CA ALA A 193 76.71 -12.18 -21.17
C ALA A 193 77.78 -13.28 -20.95
N GLU A 194 77.36 -14.46 -20.49
CA GLU A 194 78.26 -15.53 -20.00
C GLU A 194 78.08 -16.86 -20.75
N GLY A 195 77.16 -16.93 -21.72
CA GLY A 195 76.84 -18.16 -22.42
C GLY A 195 77.88 -18.59 -23.47
N PRO A 196 77.92 -19.89 -23.82
CA PRO A 196 78.80 -20.39 -24.88
C PRO A 196 78.47 -19.74 -26.24
N GLU A 197 79.49 -19.53 -27.08
CA GLU A 197 79.42 -18.81 -28.38
C GLU A 197 78.24 -19.28 -29.26
N SER A 198 77.92 -20.58 -29.26
CA SER A 198 76.81 -21.16 -30.02
C SER A 198 75.41 -20.72 -29.56
N LEU A 199 75.23 -20.32 -28.30
CA LEU A 199 73.95 -19.85 -27.75
C LEU A 199 73.79 -18.34 -27.86
N ARG A 200 74.90 -17.58 -27.88
CA ARG A 200 74.90 -16.12 -28.02
C ARG A 200 74.36 -15.66 -29.37
N SER A 201 74.57 -16.44 -30.44
CA SER A 201 74.03 -16.15 -31.76
C SER A 201 72.55 -16.50 -31.94
N SER A 202 71.97 -17.32 -31.05
CA SER A 202 70.61 -17.87 -31.19
C SER A 202 69.56 -17.15 -30.32
N VAL A 203 69.97 -16.54 -29.20
CA VAL A 203 69.04 -15.85 -28.28
C VAL A 203 68.54 -14.52 -28.85
N LYS A 204 67.22 -14.37 -28.97
CA LYS A 204 66.52 -13.09 -29.21
C LYS A 204 65.75 -12.68 -27.94
N PRO A 205 65.94 -11.46 -27.41
CA PRO A 205 65.15 -10.97 -26.28
C PRO A 205 63.66 -10.92 -26.63
N LEU A 206 62.82 -11.30 -25.66
CA LEU A 206 61.36 -11.22 -25.79
C LEU A 206 60.92 -9.77 -25.59
N VAL A 207 60.66 -9.04 -26.68
CA VAL A 207 60.07 -7.70 -26.62
C VAL A 207 58.56 -7.86 -26.38
N ILE A 208 58.10 -7.49 -25.18
CA ILE A 208 56.67 -7.35 -24.89
C ILE A 208 56.21 -6.01 -25.48
N CYS A 209 55.47 -6.03 -26.60
CA CYS A 209 54.74 -4.85 -27.07
C CYS A 209 53.53 -4.60 -26.17
N THR A 210 53.68 -3.74 -25.15
CA THR A 210 52.53 -3.14 -24.46
C THR A 210 51.93 -2.03 -25.33
N ALA A 211 51.13 -2.39 -26.33
CA ALA A 211 50.24 -1.46 -27.01
C ALA A 211 48.91 -1.41 -26.25
N HIS A 212 48.86 -0.63 -25.17
CA HIS A 212 47.61 -0.14 -24.59
C HIS A 212 47.52 1.35 -24.89
N GLN A 213 47.22 1.66 -26.15
CA GLN A 213 46.92 3.02 -26.58
C GLN A 213 45.47 3.31 -26.15
N GLU A 214 45.32 4.21 -25.19
CA GLU A 214 44.04 4.80 -24.81
C GLU A 214 43.34 5.37 -26.05
N HIS A 215 42.13 4.86 -26.34
CA HIS A 215 41.19 5.56 -27.20
C HIS A 215 40.08 6.12 -26.31
N GLN A 216 40.30 7.36 -25.91
CA GLN A 216 39.26 8.26 -25.44
C GLN A 216 38.57 8.83 -26.69
N SER A 217 37.31 8.44 -26.91
CA SER A 217 36.28 9.26 -27.57
C SER A 217 34.90 8.69 -27.31
#